data_AF-A0A8X7RTG7-F1
#
_entry.id   AF-A0A8X7RTG7-F1
#
_cell.length_a   1.000
_cell.length_b   1.000
_cell.length_c   1.000
_cell.angle_alpha   90.00
_cell.angle_beta   90.00
_cell.angle_gamma   90.00
#
_symmetry.space_group_name_H-M   'P 1'
#
loop_
_entity.id
_entity.type
_entity.pdbx_description
1 polymer ?
#
loop_
_entity_poly.entity_id
_entity_poly.type
_entity_poly.pdbx_seq_one_letter_code
_entity_poly.pdbx_strand_id
1 'polypeptide(L)'
;MATTKLVMKLVYILLTLFTFTISPAISTAPEGCDSGAENPCIDKAKALPLKIVAIVAILTTSLIGVMAPLFSRHIACLRPDGHGFMIVKCFASGIILGTGFVHVLPDSFEMLSSECLNDDPWHKFPFAGFVAMLSGLATLAIDSITTSLYTVKNVDEPVLDVYGYDQEKAIHTVGHNHSHGVVPETTKDNTQLLRYRIIAMVLELGILFHSVVNGLSLGATNDACTIKGLIIALCFHHLFEGIGLGGCILQADFKNVKKFLMAFFFAGTTPCGIFLGIALSSIYRDNSPTALITTGLLNACSAGMLIYMALVDLLATEFMGSMLQGSIKFQIKCFAAALLSCAIMSVVAKWA
;
A
#
# COMPACT_ATOMS: atom_id res chain seq x y z
N MET A 1 4.04 1.82 -24.51
CA MET A 1 5.52 1.82 -24.51
C MET A 1 6.11 2.70 -23.42
N ALA A 2 5.61 3.92 -23.17
CA ALA A 2 6.09 4.78 -22.08
C ALA A 2 5.74 4.26 -20.67
N THR A 3 4.53 3.74 -20.47
CA THR A 3 4.09 3.08 -19.23
C THR A 3 4.93 1.86 -18.88
N THR A 4 5.30 1.06 -19.87
CA THR A 4 6.18 -0.11 -19.72
C THR A 4 7.59 0.29 -19.26
N LYS A 5 8.10 1.44 -19.72
CA LYS A 5 9.41 1.98 -19.27
C LYS A 5 9.36 2.54 -17.86
N LEU A 6 8.24 3.14 -17.44
CA LEU A 6 8.07 3.65 -16.08
C LEU A 6 7.95 2.51 -15.06
N VAL A 7 7.16 1.48 -15.38
CA VAL A 7 7.06 0.25 -14.57
C VAL A 7 8.42 -0.45 -14.48
N MET A 8 9.18 -0.56 -15.58
CA MET A 8 10.54 -1.12 -15.51
C MET A 8 11.51 -0.27 -14.69
N LYS A 9 11.42 1.06 -14.74
CA LYS A 9 12.21 1.95 -13.86
C LYS A 9 11.82 1.81 -12.39
N LEU A 10 10.54 1.63 -12.10
CA LEU A 10 10.03 1.44 -10.74
C LEU A 10 10.38 0.07 -10.17
N VAL A 11 10.27 -0.99 -10.98
CA VAL A 11 10.80 -2.32 -10.65
C VAL A 11 12.30 -2.25 -10.43
N TYR A 12 13.03 -1.47 -11.24
CA TYR A 12 14.46 -1.22 -11.04
C TYR A 12 14.74 -0.44 -9.74
N ILE A 13 13.91 0.54 -9.38
CA ILE A 13 14.02 1.29 -8.11
C ILE A 13 13.74 0.38 -6.91
N LEU A 14 12.68 -0.44 -6.97
CA LEU A 14 12.37 -1.46 -5.97
C LEU A 14 13.52 -2.47 -5.85
N LEU A 15 14.08 -2.93 -6.98
CA LEU A 15 15.25 -3.80 -7.03
C LEU A 15 16.50 -3.11 -6.45
N THR A 16 16.69 -1.81 -6.64
CA THR A 16 17.82 -1.08 -6.06
C THR A 16 17.65 -0.84 -4.55
N LEU A 17 16.43 -0.58 -4.08
CA LEU A 17 16.10 -0.54 -2.65
C LEU A 17 16.31 -1.91 -2.00
N PHE A 18 15.96 -2.97 -2.74
CA PHE A 18 16.20 -4.36 -2.37
C PHE A 18 17.70 -4.74 -2.42
N THR A 19 18.53 -4.15 -3.28
CA THR A 19 19.99 -4.32 -3.18
C THR A 19 20.57 -3.61 -1.96
N PHE A 20 19.93 -2.54 -1.48
CA PHE A 20 20.30 -1.86 -0.23
C PHE A 20 20.01 -2.73 1.01
N THR A 21 19.00 -3.61 0.95
CA THR A 21 18.70 -4.55 2.06
C THR A 21 19.62 -5.77 2.12
N ILE A 22 20.26 -6.11 0.99
CA ILE A 22 21.13 -7.28 0.87
C ILE A 22 22.59 -6.96 1.24
N SER A 23 22.92 -5.70 1.56
CA SER A 23 24.30 -5.34 1.92
C SER A 23 24.71 -6.09 3.21
N PRO A 24 25.63 -7.08 3.14
CA PRO A 24 26.02 -7.86 4.30
C PRO A 24 27.08 -7.05 5.03
N ALA A 25 26.66 -6.17 5.93
CA ALA A 25 27.60 -5.40 6.74
C ALA A 25 27.80 -6.12 8.08
N ILE A 26 29.00 -6.67 8.24
CA ILE A 26 29.57 -7.18 9.48
C ILE A 26 29.57 -6.03 10.48
N SER A 27 28.54 -5.94 11.32
CA SER A 27 28.52 -5.08 12.49
C SER A 27 28.48 -5.98 13.73
N THR A 28 29.49 -5.84 14.57
CA THR A 28 29.58 -6.49 15.87
C THR A 28 28.43 -5.94 16.73
N ALA A 29 27.39 -6.76 16.93
CA ALA A 29 26.32 -6.46 17.88
C ALA A 29 26.90 -6.44 19.31
N PRO A 30 26.36 -5.60 20.22
CA PRO A 30 26.73 -5.64 21.64
C PRO A 30 26.47 -7.02 22.26
N GLU A 31 27.32 -7.44 23.20
CA GLU A 31 27.10 -8.64 24.02
C GLU A 31 25.78 -8.49 24.80
N GLY A 32 24.78 -9.32 24.47
CA GLY A 32 23.42 -9.25 25.04
C GLY A 32 22.29 -9.43 24.02
N CYS A 33 22.57 -9.20 22.74
CA CYS A 33 21.63 -9.51 21.64
C CYS A 33 21.72 -10.99 21.17
N ASP A 34 22.57 -11.78 21.82
CA ASP A 34 22.54 -13.24 21.75
C ASP A 34 21.45 -13.73 22.69
N SER A 35 20.38 -14.26 22.12
CA SER A 35 19.23 -14.90 22.78
C SER A 35 19.65 -15.84 23.91
N GLY A 36 19.72 -15.31 25.13
CA GLY A 36 20.09 -16.03 26.36
C GLY A 36 18.94 -16.21 27.36
N ALA A 37 17.72 -15.77 27.03
CA ALA A 37 16.52 -16.12 27.78
C ALA A 37 15.78 -17.23 27.02
N GLU A 38 15.45 -18.33 27.70
CA GLU A 38 14.59 -19.40 27.19
C GLU A 38 13.17 -18.84 26.91
N ASN A 39 12.99 -18.15 25.78
CA ASN A 39 11.67 -17.75 25.32
C ASN A 39 11.02 -18.96 24.63
N PRO A 40 9.94 -19.55 25.18
CA PRO A 40 9.28 -20.73 24.61
C PRO A 40 8.70 -20.46 23.21
N CYS A 41 8.60 -19.20 22.79
CA CYS A 41 8.15 -18.79 21.47
C CYS A 41 9.24 -18.91 20.38
N ILE A 42 10.53 -18.86 20.71
CA ILE A 42 11.61 -18.98 19.71
C ILE A 42 11.91 -20.45 19.46
N ASP A 43 11.36 -21.00 18.37
CA ASP A 43 11.51 -22.40 18.00
C ASP A 43 11.56 -22.54 16.48
N LYS A 44 12.77 -22.76 15.93
CA LYS A 44 12.98 -22.93 14.49
C LYS A 44 12.20 -24.11 13.90
N ALA A 45 12.05 -25.20 14.65
CA ALA A 45 11.36 -26.41 14.18
C ALA A 45 9.85 -26.19 14.08
N LYS A 46 9.27 -25.37 14.97
CA LYS A 46 7.86 -24.96 14.89
C LYS A 46 7.63 -23.79 13.93
N ALA A 47 8.61 -22.90 13.74
CA ALA A 47 8.49 -21.74 12.86
C ALA A 47 8.38 -22.13 11.39
N LEU A 48 9.18 -23.08 10.90
CA LEU A 48 9.18 -23.50 9.49
C LEU A 48 7.80 -23.97 8.98
N PRO A 49 7.09 -24.92 9.64
CA PRO A 49 5.77 -25.33 9.17
C PRO A 49 4.75 -24.18 9.21
N LEU A 50 4.84 -23.28 10.19
CA LEU A 50 3.99 -22.10 10.24
C LEU A 50 4.25 -21.14 9.07
N LYS A 51 5.51 -20.93 8.67
CA LYS A 51 5.86 -20.13 7.49
C LYS A 51 5.31 -20.73 6.19
N ILE A 52 5.32 -22.07 6.06
CA ILE A 52 4.72 -22.77 4.91
C ILE A 52 3.20 -22.58 4.90
N VAL A 53 2.55 -22.73 6.06
CA VAL A 53 1.11 -22.44 6.21
C VAL A 53 0.81 -20.99 5.83
N ALA A 54 1.65 -20.05 6.25
CA ALA A 54 1.51 -18.64 5.90
C ALA A 54 1.54 -18.40 4.39
N ILE A 55 2.50 -19.01 3.68
CA ILE A 55 2.61 -18.92 2.21
C ILE A 55 1.28 -19.30 1.55
N VAL A 56 0.73 -20.47 1.91
CA VAL A 56 -0.49 -20.99 1.29
C VAL A 56 -1.72 -20.14 1.68
N ALA A 57 -1.83 -19.79 2.96
CA ALA A 57 -2.96 -19.03 3.49
C ALA A 57 -3.03 -17.63 2.85
N ILE A 58 -1.92 -16.89 2.87
CA ILE A 58 -1.82 -15.54 2.33
C ILE A 58 -2.03 -15.54 0.81
N LEU A 59 -1.44 -16.49 0.08
CA LEU A 59 -1.66 -16.61 -1.37
C LEU A 59 -3.15 -16.81 -1.68
N THR A 60 -3.81 -17.68 -0.93
CA THR A 60 -5.22 -18.01 -1.14
C THR A 60 -6.12 -16.81 -0.82
N THR A 61 -5.93 -16.16 0.32
CA THR A 61 -6.75 -15.00 0.71
C THR A 61 -6.52 -13.80 -0.21
N SER A 62 -5.28 -13.54 -0.64
CA SER A 62 -4.97 -12.50 -1.62
C SER A 62 -5.66 -12.76 -2.96
N LEU A 63 -5.61 -13.99 -3.48
CA LEU A 63 -6.30 -14.34 -4.73
C LEU A 63 -7.81 -14.14 -4.60
N ILE A 64 -8.42 -14.58 -3.51
CA ILE A 64 -9.85 -14.37 -3.26
C ILE A 64 -10.17 -12.87 -3.21
N GLY A 65 -9.38 -12.09 -2.46
CA GLY A 65 -9.61 -10.66 -2.29
C GLY A 65 -9.55 -9.90 -3.61
N VAL A 66 -8.48 -10.08 -4.40
CA VAL A 66 -8.29 -9.35 -5.65
C VAL A 66 -9.22 -9.81 -6.77
N MET A 67 -9.61 -11.09 -6.78
CA MET A 67 -10.55 -11.62 -7.78
C MET A 67 -12.01 -11.25 -7.49
N ALA A 68 -12.41 -11.10 -6.23
CA ALA A 68 -13.82 -10.87 -5.87
C ALA A 68 -14.46 -9.67 -6.61
N PRO A 69 -13.83 -8.48 -6.68
CA PRO A 69 -14.34 -7.37 -7.49
C PRO A 69 -14.33 -7.65 -9.00
N LEU A 70 -13.36 -8.42 -9.52
CA LEU A 70 -13.26 -8.71 -10.96
C LEU A 70 -14.38 -9.63 -11.45
N PHE A 71 -14.88 -10.51 -10.58
CA PHE A 71 -16.06 -11.36 -10.83
C PHE A 71 -17.38 -10.74 -10.34
N SER A 72 -17.38 -9.45 -9.99
CA SER A 72 -18.54 -8.71 -9.45
C SER A 72 -19.83 -8.83 -10.26
N ARG A 73 -19.77 -9.09 -11.57
CA ARG A 73 -20.96 -9.32 -12.41
C ARG A 73 -21.80 -10.52 -11.94
N HIS A 74 -21.22 -11.43 -11.17
CA HIS A 74 -21.89 -12.60 -10.61
C HIS A 74 -22.37 -12.41 -9.15
N ILE A 75 -21.98 -11.32 -8.48
CA ILE A 75 -22.30 -11.06 -7.06
C ILE A 75 -23.06 -9.74 -6.94
N ALA A 76 -24.34 -9.79 -6.57
CA ALA A 76 -25.22 -8.62 -6.53
C ALA A 76 -24.70 -7.46 -5.64
N CYS A 77 -24.00 -7.78 -4.54
CA CYS A 77 -23.42 -6.79 -3.62
C CYS A 77 -22.20 -6.06 -4.21
N LEU A 78 -21.44 -6.71 -5.10
CA LEU A 78 -20.20 -6.17 -5.66
C LEU A 78 -20.38 -5.47 -7.01
N ARG A 79 -21.62 -5.31 -7.49
CA ARG A 79 -21.88 -4.60 -8.76
C ARG A 79 -21.18 -3.23 -8.74
N PRO A 80 -20.39 -2.87 -9.78
CA PRO A 80 -19.51 -1.69 -9.76
C PRO A 80 -20.21 -0.38 -9.43
N ASP A 81 -21.48 -0.23 -9.84
CA ASP A 81 -22.29 0.98 -9.64
C ASP A 81 -23.21 0.89 -8.41
N GLY A 82 -23.09 -0.17 -7.62
CA GLY A 82 -23.95 -0.43 -6.47
C GLY A 82 -23.48 0.29 -5.21
N HIS A 83 -24.43 0.73 -4.39
CA HIS A 83 -24.16 1.24 -3.04
C HIS A 83 -23.41 0.22 -2.16
N GLY A 84 -23.62 -1.09 -2.37
CA GLY A 84 -22.91 -2.15 -1.65
C GLY A 84 -21.41 -2.18 -1.94
N PHE A 85 -21.03 -2.07 -3.21
CA PHE A 85 -19.63 -2.06 -3.63
C PHE A 85 -18.87 -0.88 -3.02
N MET A 86 -19.49 0.30 -3.01
CA MET A 86 -18.89 1.50 -2.39
C MET A 86 -18.72 1.36 -0.87
N ILE A 87 -19.67 0.76 -0.14
CA ILE A 87 -19.51 0.48 1.30
C ILE A 87 -18.32 -0.47 1.53
N VAL A 88 -18.22 -1.53 0.72
CA VAL A 88 -17.11 -2.49 0.81
C VAL A 88 -15.77 -1.82 0.49
N LYS A 89 -15.73 -0.92 -0.49
CA LYS A 89 -14.52 -0.13 -0.78
C LYS A 89 -14.12 0.74 0.39
N CYS A 90 -15.03 1.52 0.98
CA CYS A 90 -14.71 2.36 2.15
C CYS A 90 -14.25 1.52 3.35
N PHE A 91 -14.82 0.33 3.54
CA PHE A 91 -14.35 -0.63 4.55
C PHE A 91 -12.92 -1.12 4.24
N ALA A 92 -12.64 -1.51 3.00
CA ALA A 92 -11.29 -1.91 2.58
C ALA A 92 -10.27 -0.78 2.78
N SER A 93 -10.62 0.45 2.38
CA SER A 93 -9.78 1.64 2.57
C SER A 93 -9.48 1.92 4.05
N GLY A 94 -10.45 1.69 4.95
CA GLY A 94 -10.24 1.80 6.40
C GLY A 94 -9.34 0.69 6.97
N ILE A 95 -9.39 -0.53 6.43
CA ILE A 95 -8.42 -1.59 6.78
C ILE A 95 -7.00 -1.15 6.41
N ILE A 96 -6.79 -0.66 5.18
CA ILE A 96 -5.46 -0.18 4.71
C ILE A 96 -4.94 0.96 5.59
N LEU A 97 -5.83 1.90 5.95
CA LEU A 97 -5.50 3.00 6.86
C LEU A 97 -5.06 2.47 8.23
N GLY A 98 -5.81 1.51 8.78
CA GLY A 98 -5.46 0.83 10.02
C GLY A 98 -4.11 0.13 9.91
N THR A 99 -3.89 -0.67 8.86
CA THR A 99 -2.62 -1.37 8.61
C THR A 99 -1.44 -0.39 8.69
N GLY A 100 -1.53 0.76 8.02
CA GLY A 100 -0.49 1.78 8.07
C GLY A 100 -0.25 2.35 9.48
N PHE A 101 -1.29 2.75 10.20
CA PHE A 101 -1.16 3.46 11.47
C PHE A 101 -0.95 2.59 12.71
N VAL A 102 -1.60 1.43 12.79
CA VAL A 102 -1.67 0.63 14.03
C VAL A 102 -0.89 -0.68 13.97
N HIS A 103 -0.41 -1.07 12.79
CA HIS A 103 0.41 -2.27 12.63
C HIS A 103 1.82 -1.90 12.13
N VAL A 104 1.93 -1.38 10.90
CA VAL A 104 3.24 -1.23 10.24
C VAL A 104 4.08 -0.11 10.85
N LEU A 105 3.45 1.03 11.19
CA LEU A 105 4.17 2.15 11.81
C LEU A 105 4.66 1.81 13.23
N PRO A 106 3.83 1.23 14.13
CA PRO A 106 4.30 0.75 15.43
C PRO A 106 5.43 -0.28 15.32
N ASP A 107 5.31 -1.28 14.44
CA ASP A 107 6.38 -2.28 14.24
C ASP A 107 7.72 -1.60 13.87
N SER A 108 7.67 -0.56 13.02
CA SER A 108 8.86 0.23 12.70
C SER A 108 9.46 0.93 13.93
N PHE A 109 8.62 1.50 14.80
CA PHE A 109 9.07 2.12 16.04
C PHE A 109 9.72 1.10 16.97
N GLU A 110 9.14 -0.09 17.12
CA GLU A 110 9.69 -1.17 17.96
C GLU A 110 11.06 -1.64 17.46
N MET A 111 11.22 -1.83 16.15
CA MET A 111 12.50 -2.22 15.56
C MET A 111 13.59 -1.14 15.75
N LEU A 112 13.25 0.12 15.46
CA LEU A 112 14.20 1.25 15.53
C LEU A 112 14.47 1.75 16.95
N SER A 113 13.66 1.33 17.94
CA SER A 113 13.87 1.65 19.35
C SER A 113 14.39 0.46 20.16
N SER A 114 14.75 -0.64 19.49
CA SER A 114 15.26 -1.84 20.16
C SER A 114 16.55 -1.57 20.94
N GLU A 115 16.76 -2.32 22.02
CA GLU A 115 17.97 -2.24 22.86
C GLU A 115 19.24 -2.70 22.14
N CYS A 116 19.09 -3.37 20.98
CA CYS A 116 20.20 -3.80 20.14
C CYS A 116 20.78 -2.68 19.27
N LEU A 117 20.23 -1.47 19.34
CA LEU A 117 20.73 -0.28 18.66
C LEU A 117 21.44 0.65 19.64
N ASN A 118 22.39 1.45 19.14
CA ASN A 118 23.07 2.45 19.95
C ASN A 118 22.11 3.60 20.31
N ASP A 119 22.22 4.12 21.54
CA ASP A 119 21.48 5.30 22.03
C ASP A 119 21.51 6.48 21.05
N ASP A 120 22.67 6.72 20.43
CA ASP A 120 22.88 7.76 19.42
C ASP A 120 23.10 7.13 18.04
N PRO A 121 22.29 7.45 16.99
CA PRO A 121 21.18 8.41 16.98
C PRO A 121 19.80 7.80 17.28
N TRP A 122 19.70 6.46 17.38
CA TRP A 122 18.43 5.73 17.22
C TRP A 122 17.38 6.03 18.30
N HIS A 123 17.79 6.17 19.56
CA HIS A 123 16.87 6.47 20.66
C HIS A 123 16.64 7.97 20.88
N LYS A 124 17.43 8.83 20.23
CA LYS A 124 17.31 10.30 20.37
C LYS A 124 16.33 10.94 19.39
N PHE A 125 16.03 10.28 18.27
CA PHE A 125 15.21 10.85 17.21
C PHE A 125 14.21 9.83 16.66
N PRO A 126 12.92 10.20 16.45
CA PRO A 126 11.89 9.27 15.97
C PRO A 126 12.02 9.00 14.46
N PHE A 127 13.03 8.21 14.07
CA PHE A 127 13.31 7.89 12.68
C PHE A 127 12.13 7.22 11.97
N ALA A 128 11.37 6.37 12.66
CA ALA A 128 10.18 5.73 12.10
C ALA A 128 9.16 6.75 11.59
N GLY A 129 8.75 7.68 12.46
CA GLY A 129 7.81 8.74 12.10
C GLY A 129 8.35 9.69 11.03
N PHE A 130 9.65 10.04 11.11
CA PHE A 130 10.30 10.89 10.12
C PHE A 130 10.29 10.28 8.72
N VAL A 131 10.68 9.01 8.60
CA VAL A 131 10.71 8.29 7.31
C VAL A 131 9.29 8.06 6.78
N ALA A 132 8.33 7.73 7.64
CA ALA A 132 6.93 7.60 7.23
C ALA A 132 6.38 8.92 6.67
N MET A 133 6.68 10.05 7.32
CA MET A 133 6.29 11.39 6.84
C MET A 133 6.92 11.71 5.48
N LEU A 134 8.24 11.49 5.33
CA LEU A 134 8.93 11.71 4.05
C LEU A 134 8.38 10.82 2.93
N SER A 135 8.08 9.57 3.26
CA SER A 135 7.50 8.62 2.31
C SER A 135 6.11 9.04 1.84
N GLY A 136 5.24 9.49 2.76
CA GLY A 136 3.93 10.03 2.40
C GLY A 136 4.04 11.26 1.48
N LEU A 137 4.96 12.18 1.77
CA LEU A 137 5.24 13.35 0.92
C LEU A 137 5.81 12.97 -0.45
N ALA A 138 6.71 11.98 -0.49
CA ALA A 138 7.25 11.47 -1.74
C ALA A 138 6.16 10.81 -2.60
N THR A 139 5.24 10.08 -1.97
CA THR A 139 4.09 9.46 -2.66
C THR A 139 3.17 10.52 -3.25
N LEU A 140 2.85 11.57 -2.48
CA LEU A 140 2.12 12.75 -2.97
C LEU A 140 2.82 13.40 -4.16
N ALA A 141 4.14 13.61 -4.07
CA ALA A 141 4.91 14.20 -5.15
C ALA A 141 4.86 13.35 -6.42
N ILE A 142 5.00 12.02 -6.28
CA ILE A 142 4.89 11.07 -7.40
C ILE A 142 3.50 11.15 -8.03
N ASP A 143 2.44 11.08 -7.25
CA ASP A 143 1.06 11.12 -7.75
C ASP A 143 0.74 12.45 -8.46
N SER A 144 1.14 13.58 -7.85
CA SER A 144 0.94 14.92 -8.39
C SER A 144 1.71 15.15 -9.70
N ILE A 145 3.02 14.83 -9.73
CA ILE A 145 3.87 15.00 -10.92
C ILE A 145 3.39 14.07 -12.04
N THR A 146 3.07 12.82 -11.71
CA THR A 146 2.54 11.85 -12.66
C THR A 146 1.26 12.36 -13.31
N THR A 147 0.31 12.82 -12.49
CA THR A 147 -0.96 13.41 -12.97
C THR A 147 -0.71 14.62 -13.88
N SER A 148 0.20 15.51 -13.50
CA SER A 148 0.56 16.69 -14.31
C SER A 148 1.14 16.31 -15.68
N LEU A 149 2.14 15.42 -15.72
CA LEU A 149 2.77 14.96 -16.96
C LEU A 149 1.79 14.26 -17.90
N TYR A 150 0.86 13.47 -17.33
CA TYR A 150 -0.17 12.80 -18.11
C TYR A 150 -1.25 13.77 -18.62
N THR A 151 -1.56 14.82 -17.88
CA THR A 151 -2.52 15.84 -18.32
C THR A 151 -1.95 16.64 -19.48
N VAL A 152 -0.72 17.16 -19.36
CA VAL A 152 -0.05 17.96 -20.41
C VAL A 152 0.04 17.19 -21.72
N LYS A 153 0.45 15.91 -21.68
CA LYS A 153 0.64 15.10 -22.88
C LYS A 153 -0.63 14.77 -23.66
N ASN A 154 -1.80 14.87 -23.04
CA ASN A 154 -3.10 14.66 -23.71
C ASN A 154 -3.70 15.97 -24.24
N VAL A 155 -3.08 17.13 -23.98
CA VAL A 155 -3.49 18.44 -24.51
C VAL A 155 -2.76 18.78 -25.83
N ASP A 156 -1.71 18.03 -26.20
CA ASP A 156 -0.95 18.22 -27.45
C ASP A 156 -1.65 17.69 -28.74
N GLU A 157 -2.97 17.48 -28.74
CA GLU A 157 -3.72 17.43 -30.01
C GLU A 157 -4.12 18.87 -30.39
N PRO A 158 -3.65 19.41 -31.53
CA PRO A 158 -3.83 20.82 -31.84
C PRO A 158 -5.31 21.10 -32.14
N VAL A 159 -6.01 21.68 -31.17
CA VAL A 159 -7.28 22.35 -31.42
C VAL A 159 -6.94 23.65 -32.14
N LEU A 160 -7.39 23.74 -33.39
CA LEU A 160 -7.28 24.95 -34.21
C LEU A 160 -8.04 26.10 -33.52
N ASP A 161 -7.30 27.01 -32.89
CA ASP A 161 -7.84 28.21 -32.24
C ASP A 161 -8.57 29.12 -33.24
N VAL A 162 -9.83 29.44 -32.97
CA VAL A 162 -10.56 30.54 -33.61
C VAL A 162 -10.66 31.69 -32.61
N TYR A 163 -10.06 32.81 -33.00
CA TYR A 163 -9.91 34.09 -32.31
C TYR A 163 -11.18 34.68 -31.65
N GLY A 164 -10.97 35.39 -30.54
CA GLY A 164 -11.86 36.42 -29.99
C GLY A 164 -11.21 37.19 -28.83
N TYR A 165 -11.21 38.52 -28.92
CA TYR A 165 -10.34 39.50 -28.25
C TYR A 165 -10.95 40.08 -26.93
N ASP A 166 -10.09 40.63 -26.06
CA ASP A 166 -10.26 41.67 -25.01
C ASP A 166 -10.70 41.39 -23.53
N GLN A 167 -9.71 41.65 -22.63
CA GLN A 167 -9.68 42.64 -21.54
C GLN A 167 -9.96 42.27 -20.04
N GLU A 168 -8.85 42.18 -19.29
CA GLU A 168 -8.48 42.86 -18.00
C GLU A 168 -9.02 42.46 -16.59
N LYS A 169 -8.02 42.20 -15.69
CA LYS A 169 -7.93 42.31 -14.21
C LYS A 169 -8.96 41.64 -13.29
N ALA A 170 -8.48 40.73 -12.42
CA ALA A 170 -8.17 41.00 -11.00
C ALA A 170 -7.72 39.72 -10.25
N ILE A 171 -6.97 39.93 -9.17
CA ILE A 171 -6.21 38.96 -8.38
C ILE A 171 -7.04 38.35 -7.23
N HIS A 172 -6.71 37.10 -6.87
CA HIS A 172 -6.72 36.43 -5.54
C HIS A 172 -7.65 35.19 -5.32
N THR A 173 -6.98 34.03 -5.20
CA THR A 173 -7.23 32.85 -4.33
C THR A 173 -8.36 31.83 -4.55
N VAL A 174 -7.94 30.57 -4.28
CA VAL A 174 -8.67 29.30 -4.09
C VAL A 174 -9.05 28.56 -5.38
N GLY A 175 -8.51 27.34 -5.51
CA GLY A 175 -8.65 26.49 -6.69
C GLY A 175 -10.09 26.12 -7.00
N HIS A 176 -10.61 26.69 -8.08
CA HIS A 176 -11.73 26.16 -8.85
C HIS A 176 -11.51 26.50 -10.33
N ASN A 177 -11.03 25.52 -11.10
CA ASN A 177 -11.01 25.59 -12.57
C ASN A 177 -12.45 25.44 -13.09
N HIS A 178 -13.15 26.56 -13.28
CA HIS A 178 -14.30 26.64 -14.18
C HIS A 178 -13.85 27.33 -15.48
N SER A 179 -13.19 26.57 -16.36
CA SER A 179 -13.11 26.96 -17.77
C SER A 179 -14.43 26.53 -18.41
N HIS A 180 -15.27 27.50 -18.77
CA HIS A 180 -16.40 27.27 -19.68
C HIS A 180 -15.87 27.17 -21.12
N GLY A 181 -15.11 26.11 -21.38
CA GLY A 181 -14.99 25.52 -22.71
C GLY A 181 -15.93 24.34 -22.74
N VAL A 182 -16.76 24.21 -23.77
CA VAL A 182 -17.50 22.97 -24.05
C VAL A 182 -16.44 21.90 -24.36
N VAL A 183 -15.95 21.26 -23.31
CA VAL A 183 -15.09 20.07 -23.43
C VAL A 183 -16.00 18.97 -23.98
N PRO A 184 -15.69 18.38 -25.16
CA PRO A 184 -16.42 17.24 -25.68
C PRO A 184 -16.58 16.18 -24.58
N GLU A 185 -17.76 15.57 -24.48
CA GLU A 185 -18.06 14.52 -23.48
C GLU A 185 -16.99 13.41 -23.47
N THR A 186 -16.42 13.12 -24.65
CA THR A 186 -15.32 12.17 -24.87
C THR A 186 -14.02 12.52 -24.14
N THR A 187 -13.71 13.81 -23.91
CA THR A 187 -12.46 14.24 -23.29
C THR A 187 -12.54 14.18 -21.75
N LYS A 188 -13.73 14.41 -21.17
CA LYS A 188 -13.96 14.25 -19.73
C LYS A 188 -13.88 12.79 -19.30
N ASP A 189 -14.42 11.88 -20.10
CA ASP A 189 -14.44 10.45 -19.81
C ASP A 189 -13.03 9.84 -19.87
N ASN A 190 -12.23 10.25 -20.88
CA ASN A 190 -10.83 9.86 -21.00
C ASN A 190 -9.96 10.35 -19.83
N THR A 191 -10.23 11.55 -19.30
CA THR A 191 -9.47 12.13 -18.17
C THR A 191 -9.79 11.43 -16.85
N GLN A 192 -11.06 11.07 -16.61
CA GLN A 192 -11.46 10.30 -15.42
C GLN A 192 -10.90 8.88 -15.46
N LEU A 193 -10.97 8.20 -16.60
CA LEU A 193 -10.36 6.88 -16.78
C LEU A 193 -8.85 6.91 -16.55
N LEU A 194 -8.16 7.95 -17.03
CA LEU A 194 -6.72 8.13 -16.80
C LEU A 194 -6.41 8.26 -15.30
N ARG A 195 -7.21 9.03 -14.57
CA ARG A 195 -7.08 9.17 -13.11
C ARG A 195 -7.24 7.83 -12.39
N TYR A 196 -8.27 7.04 -12.73
CA TYR A 196 -8.44 5.70 -12.15
C TYR A 196 -7.27 4.77 -12.46
N ARG A 197 -6.68 4.88 -13.66
CA ARG A 197 -5.49 4.11 -14.03
C ARG A 197 -4.26 4.49 -13.23
N ILE A 198 -4.05 5.79 -12.97
CA ILE A 198 -2.94 6.28 -12.15
C ILE A 198 -3.12 5.78 -10.70
N ILE A 199 -4.30 6.00 -10.12
CA ILE A 199 -4.64 5.53 -8.76
C ILE A 199 -4.40 4.02 -8.65
N ALA A 200 -4.89 3.21 -9.60
CA ALA A 200 -4.69 1.76 -9.56
C ALA A 200 -3.20 1.35 -9.66
N MET A 201 -2.38 2.07 -10.43
CA MET A 201 -0.94 1.78 -10.55
C MET A 201 -0.16 2.21 -9.30
N VAL A 202 -0.45 3.39 -8.75
CA VAL A 202 0.19 3.90 -7.52
C VAL A 202 -0.20 3.02 -6.33
N LEU A 203 -1.48 2.64 -6.24
CA LEU A 203 -1.99 1.73 -5.23
C LEU A 203 -1.32 0.36 -5.31
N GLU A 204 -1.24 -0.22 -6.51
CA GLU A 204 -0.53 -1.49 -6.70
C GLU A 204 0.93 -1.39 -6.27
N LEU A 205 1.64 -0.33 -6.67
CA LEU A 205 3.05 -0.14 -6.32
C LEU A 205 3.27 -0.09 -4.80
N GLY A 206 2.48 0.71 -4.07
CA GLY A 206 2.63 0.83 -2.63
C GLY A 206 2.30 -0.46 -1.87
N ILE A 207 1.26 -1.17 -2.31
CA ILE A 207 0.91 -2.49 -1.75
C ILE A 207 2.06 -3.49 -2.03
N LEU A 208 2.60 -3.54 -3.25
CA LEU A 208 3.71 -4.45 -3.59
C LEU A 208 4.96 -4.17 -2.74
N PHE A 209 5.30 -2.90 -2.53
CA PHE A 209 6.41 -2.54 -1.66
C PHE A 209 6.19 -3.07 -0.24
N HIS A 210 5.01 -2.82 0.33
CA HIS A 210 4.64 -3.31 1.65
C HIS A 210 4.70 -4.84 1.75
N SER A 211 4.13 -5.53 0.76
CA SER A 211 4.07 -6.99 0.66
C SER A 211 5.45 -7.65 0.66
N VAL A 212 6.46 -7.04 0.01
CA VAL A 212 7.84 -7.55 0.03
C VAL A 212 8.42 -7.49 1.44
N VAL A 213 8.29 -6.34 2.11
CA VAL A 213 8.88 -6.11 3.43
C VAL A 213 8.24 -7.04 4.46
N ASN A 214 6.91 -7.12 4.50
CA ASN A 214 6.19 -8.05 5.38
C ASN A 214 6.57 -9.50 5.13
N GLY A 215 6.63 -9.91 3.85
CA GLY A 215 7.00 -11.27 3.48
C GLY A 215 8.40 -11.61 3.98
N LEU A 216 9.38 -10.73 3.76
CA LEU A 216 10.75 -10.91 4.21
C LEU A 216 10.82 -11.06 5.74
N SER A 217 10.16 -10.16 6.48
CA SER A 217 10.14 -10.17 7.95
C SER A 217 9.52 -11.45 8.52
N LEU A 218 8.36 -11.86 8.00
CA LEU A 218 7.69 -13.10 8.41
C LEU A 218 8.52 -14.34 8.06
N GLY A 219 9.20 -14.34 6.91
CA GLY A 219 10.08 -15.43 6.49
C GLY A 219 11.35 -15.52 7.35
N ALA A 220 11.88 -14.39 7.83
CA ALA A 220 13.11 -14.33 8.61
C ALA A 220 12.91 -14.71 10.08
N THR A 221 11.79 -14.31 10.71
CA THR A 221 11.55 -14.52 12.15
C THR A 221 11.50 -15.99 12.56
N ASN A 222 12.02 -16.33 13.73
CA ASN A 222 11.91 -17.67 14.32
C ASN A 222 10.94 -17.74 15.51
N ASP A 223 10.22 -16.65 15.78
CA ASP A 223 9.20 -16.58 16.83
C ASP A 223 7.88 -17.20 16.33
N ALA A 224 7.58 -18.41 16.81
CA ALA A 224 6.37 -19.15 16.45
C ALA A 224 5.08 -18.51 17.01
N CYS A 225 5.16 -17.73 18.08
CA CYS A 225 4.01 -17.01 18.65
C CYS A 225 3.65 -15.83 17.74
N THR A 226 4.65 -15.02 17.36
CA THR A 226 4.49 -13.91 16.41
C THR A 226 4.01 -14.40 15.05
N ILE A 227 4.61 -15.48 14.50
CA ILE A 227 4.18 -16.02 13.19
C ILE A 227 2.68 -16.40 13.19
N LYS A 228 2.16 -16.99 14.27
CA LYS A 228 0.73 -17.36 14.36
C LYS A 228 -0.18 -16.12 14.33
N GLY A 229 0.20 -15.08 15.09
CA GLY A 229 -0.49 -13.80 15.09
C GLY A 229 -0.49 -13.16 13.71
N LEU A 230 0.70 -13.04 13.13
CA LEU A 230 0.92 -12.47 11.79
C LEU A 230 0.14 -13.21 10.71
N ILE A 231 0.02 -14.55 10.73
CA ILE A 231 -0.79 -15.27 9.73
C ILE A 231 -2.23 -14.79 9.74
N ILE A 232 -2.85 -14.67 10.92
CA ILE A 232 -4.24 -14.24 11.06
C ILE A 232 -4.38 -12.79 10.60
N ALA A 233 -3.48 -11.92 11.06
CA ALA A 233 -3.49 -10.51 10.71
C ALA A 233 -3.29 -10.28 9.21
N LEU A 234 -2.25 -10.89 8.62
CA LEU A 234 -1.93 -10.81 7.20
C LEU A 234 -3.08 -11.35 6.35
N CYS A 235 -3.63 -12.52 6.68
CA CYS A 235 -4.76 -13.08 5.93
C CYS A 235 -5.97 -12.14 5.93
N PHE A 236 -6.25 -11.51 7.07
CA PHE A 236 -7.37 -10.58 7.21
C PHE A 236 -7.16 -9.32 6.39
N HIS A 237 -6.05 -8.59 6.57
CA HIS A 237 -5.87 -7.34 5.85
C HIS A 237 -5.55 -7.55 4.36
N HIS A 238 -4.81 -8.60 3.97
CA HIS A 238 -4.59 -8.92 2.55
C HIS A 238 -5.89 -9.20 1.79
N LEU A 239 -6.88 -9.82 2.44
CA LEU A 239 -8.18 -10.05 1.82
C LEU A 239 -8.83 -8.71 1.43
N PHE A 240 -8.86 -7.75 2.35
CA PHE A 240 -9.51 -6.46 2.12
C PHE A 240 -8.66 -5.51 1.26
N GLU A 241 -7.33 -5.52 1.40
CA GLU A 241 -6.40 -4.86 0.48
C GLU A 241 -6.61 -5.36 -0.96
N GLY A 242 -6.76 -6.67 -1.13
CA GLY A 242 -7.08 -7.28 -2.41
C GLY A 242 -8.42 -6.79 -2.97
N ILE A 243 -9.46 -6.71 -2.14
CA ILE A 243 -10.77 -6.17 -2.55
C ILE A 243 -10.66 -4.70 -2.97
N GLY A 244 -9.91 -3.89 -2.23
CA GLY A 244 -9.64 -2.49 -2.58
C GLY A 244 -8.94 -2.36 -3.94
N LEU A 245 -7.82 -3.08 -4.11
CA LEU A 245 -7.05 -3.10 -5.35
C LEU A 245 -7.86 -3.64 -6.53
N GLY A 246 -8.57 -4.76 -6.34
CA GLY A 246 -9.44 -5.35 -7.36
C GLY A 246 -10.54 -4.39 -7.82
N GLY A 247 -11.08 -3.59 -6.90
CA GLY A 247 -12.03 -2.53 -7.23
C GLY A 247 -11.42 -1.41 -8.08
N CYS A 248 -10.20 -0.98 -7.77
CA CYS A 248 -9.45 -0.01 -8.59
C CYS A 248 -9.09 -0.58 -9.97
N ILE A 249 -8.67 -1.84 -10.07
CA ILE A 249 -8.39 -2.54 -11.34
C ILE A 249 -9.65 -2.59 -12.23
N LEU A 250 -10.81 -2.81 -11.62
CA LEU A 250 -12.09 -2.83 -12.31
C LEU A 250 -12.46 -1.45 -12.86
N GLN A 251 -12.30 -0.39 -12.06
CA GLN A 251 -12.57 1.00 -12.46
C GLN A 251 -11.59 1.54 -13.51
N ALA A 252 -10.34 1.09 -13.49
CA ALA A 252 -9.30 1.52 -14.43
C ALA A 252 -9.46 0.96 -15.86
N ASP A 253 -10.43 0.05 -16.04
CA ASP A 253 -10.73 -0.69 -17.28
C ASP A 253 -9.49 -1.09 -18.09
N PHE A 254 -8.60 -1.84 -17.44
CA PHE A 254 -7.42 -2.39 -18.10
C PHE A 254 -7.77 -3.59 -19.00
N LYS A 255 -6.92 -3.85 -20.00
CA LYS A 255 -6.97 -5.11 -20.77
C LYS A 255 -6.82 -6.31 -19.83
N ASN A 256 -7.48 -7.43 -20.13
CA ASN A 256 -7.48 -8.64 -19.29
C ASN A 256 -6.08 -9.13 -18.90
N VAL A 257 -5.10 -9.04 -19.81
CA VAL A 257 -3.70 -9.38 -19.53
C VAL A 257 -3.13 -8.54 -18.39
N LYS A 258 -3.40 -7.23 -18.39
CA LYS A 258 -2.94 -6.34 -17.33
C LYS A 258 -3.70 -6.58 -16.03
N LYS A 259 -5.01 -6.81 -16.06
CA LYS A 259 -5.81 -7.18 -14.87
C LYS A 259 -5.23 -8.44 -14.21
N PHE A 260 -4.92 -9.47 -15.01
CA PHE A 260 -4.29 -10.70 -14.54
C PHE A 260 -2.90 -10.47 -13.97
N LEU A 261 -2.05 -9.70 -14.68
CA LEU A 261 -0.69 -9.42 -14.24
C LEU A 261 -0.67 -8.69 -12.88
N MET A 262 -1.56 -7.71 -12.71
CA MET A 262 -1.63 -6.96 -11.46
C MET A 262 -2.07 -7.86 -10.29
N ALA A 263 -3.09 -8.68 -10.51
CA ALA A 263 -3.54 -9.64 -9.50
C ALA A 263 -2.47 -10.70 -9.16
N PHE A 264 -1.72 -11.17 -10.17
CA PHE A 264 -0.63 -12.10 -9.99
C PHE A 264 0.48 -11.51 -9.10
N PHE A 265 0.91 -10.28 -9.37
CA PHE A 265 1.93 -9.63 -8.55
C PHE A 265 1.41 -9.36 -7.14
N PHE A 266 0.18 -8.88 -6.97
CA PHE A 266 -0.42 -8.69 -5.65
C PHE A 266 -0.39 -9.98 -4.81
N ALA A 267 -0.84 -11.10 -5.38
CA ALA A 267 -0.93 -12.36 -4.65
C ALA A 267 0.43 -13.06 -4.46
N GLY A 268 1.35 -12.94 -5.42
CA GLY A 268 2.62 -13.65 -5.42
C GLY A 268 3.72 -12.99 -4.60
N THR A 269 3.67 -11.67 -4.40
CA THR A 269 4.79 -10.91 -3.83
C THR A 269 5.09 -11.28 -2.38
N THR A 270 4.08 -11.38 -1.52
CA THR A 270 4.29 -11.77 -0.11
C THR A 270 4.79 -13.21 0.03
N PRO A 271 4.20 -14.23 -0.63
CA PRO A 271 4.77 -15.59 -0.69
C PRO A 271 6.24 -15.63 -1.13
N CYS A 272 6.60 -14.89 -2.17
CA CYS A 272 7.99 -14.77 -2.63
C CYS A 272 8.89 -14.12 -1.56
N GLY A 273 8.39 -13.08 -0.88
CA GLY A 273 9.08 -12.44 0.24
C GLY A 273 9.31 -13.41 1.41
N ILE A 274 8.32 -14.23 1.77
CA ILE A 274 8.43 -15.25 2.82
C ILE A 274 9.47 -16.29 2.44
N PHE A 275 9.42 -16.79 1.21
CA PHE A 275 10.40 -17.74 0.70
C PHE A 275 11.82 -17.19 0.79
N LEU A 276 12.01 -15.93 0.39
CA LEU A 276 13.30 -15.27 0.49
C LEU A 276 13.74 -15.07 1.95
N GLY A 277 12.82 -14.66 2.83
CA GLY A 277 13.11 -14.52 4.26
C GLY A 277 13.54 -15.85 4.88
N ILE A 278 12.92 -16.97 4.51
CA ILE A 278 13.35 -18.31 4.92
C ILE A 278 14.78 -18.57 4.44
N ALA A 279 15.07 -18.32 3.16
CA ALA A 279 16.40 -18.53 2.60
C ALA A 279 17.48 -17.71 3.33
N LEU A 280 17.18 -16.44 3.63
CA LEU A 280 18.09 -15.52 4.31
C LEU A 280 18.22 -15.80 5.82
N SER A 281 17.22 -16.41 6.46
CA SER A 281 17.23 -16.70 7.92
C SER A 281 18.37 -17.60 8.40
N SER A 282 19.07 -18.26 7.47
CA SER A 282 20.25 -19.08 7.75
C SER A 282 21.54 -18.26 7.90
N ILE A 283 21.61 -17.09 7.27
CA ILE A 283 22.79 -16.20 7.22
C ILE A 283 22.53 -14.89 7.99
N TYR A 284 21.26 -14.53 8.15
CA TYR A 284 20.79 -13.29 8.73
C TYR A 284 20.09 -13.53 10.07
N ARG A 285 20.49 -12.76 11.10
CA ARG A 285 19.78 -12.72 12.39
C ARG A 285 18.85 -11.52 12.39
N ASP A 286 17.58 -11.79 12.63
CA ASP A 286 16.48 -10.84 12.77
C ASP A 286 16.73 -9.78 13.86
N ASN A 287 17.46 -10.13 14.93
CA ASN A 287 17.86 -9.19 15.99
C ASN A 287 19.20 -8.46 15.76
N SER A 288 19.83 -8.60 14.59
CA SER A 288 21.06 -7.84 14.33
C SER A 288 20.78 -6.34 14.16
N PRO A 289 21.69 -5.44 14.57
CA PRO A 289 21.48 -4.00 14.43
C PRO A 289 21.13 -3.59 12.99
N THR A 290 21.86 -4.12 12.01
CA THR A 290 21.59 -3.90 10.59
C THR A 290 20.19 -4.35 10.21
N ALA A 291 19.74 -5.49 10.73
CA ALA A 291 18.43 -6.02 10.41
C ALA A 291 17.29 -5.15 10.90
N LEU A 292 17.41 -4.69 12.13
CA LEU A 292 16.45 -3.83 12.80
C LEU A 292 16.41 -2.46 12.12
N ILE A 293 17.56 -1.89 11.77
CA ILE A 293 17.65 -0.62 11.03
C ILE A 293 17.00 -0.75 9.66
N THR A 294 17.43 -1.71 8.85
CA THR A 294 16.95 -1.86 7.46
C THR A 294 15.46 -2.14 7.43
N THR A 295 14.99 -3.12 8.21
CA THR A 295 13.58 -3.51 8.22
C THR A 295 12.71 -2.43 8.86
N GLY A 296 13.19 -1.80 9.93
CA GLY A 296 12.50 -0.69 10.58
C GLY A 296 12.31 0.52 9.65
N LEU A 297 13.36 0.94 8.93
CA LEU A 297 13.25 2.04 7.96
C LEU A 297 12.34 1.69 6.78
N LEU A 298 12.38 0.45 6.30
CA LEU A 298 11.48 -0.01 5.24
C LEU A 298 10.02 -0.08 5.68
N ASN A 299 9.75 -0.56 6.90
CA ASN A 299 8.41 -0.54 7.50
C ASN A 299 7.90 0.89 7.66
N ALA A 300 8.73 1.83 8.14
CA ALA A 300 8.36 3.24 8.20
C ALA A 300 7.99 3.80 6.82
N CYS A 301 8.83 3.53 5.82
CA CYS A 301 8.58 3.94 4.44
C CYS A 301 7.25 3.35 3.92
N SER A 302 7.02 2.07 4.17
CA SER A 302 5.80 1.36 3.81
C SER A 302 4.56 1.95 4.49
N ALA A 303 4.62 2.22 5.80
CA ALA A 303 3.53 2.82 6.55
C ALA A 303 3.16 4.20 5.99
N GLY A 304 4.15 5.05 5.68
CA GLY A 304 3.94 6.35 5.05
C GLY A 304 3.18 6.27 3.72
N MET A 305 3.54 5.30 2.87
CA MET A 305 2.84 5.06 1.60
C MET A 305 1.40 4.59 1.82
N LEU A 306 1.18 3.60 2.68
CA LEU A 306 -0.17 3.07 2.96
C LEU A 306 -1.09 4.14 3.55
N ILE A 307 -0.59 4.98 4.45
CA ILE A 307 -1.35 6.08 5.05
C ILE A 307 -1.76 7.08 3.97
N TYR A 308 -0.84 7.50 3.10
CA TYR A 308 -1.14 8.39 1.98
C TYR A 308 -2.20 7.78 1.05
N MET A 309 -1.97 6.54 0.61
CA MET A 309 -2.87 5.85 -0.33
C MET A 309 -4.27 5.65 0.25
N ALA A 310 -4.38 5.30 1.53
CA ALA A 310 -5.66 5.11 2.17
C ALA A 310 -6.43 6.43 2.33
N LEU A 311 -5.79 7.50 2.80
CA LEU A 311 -6.46 8.79 3.03
C LEU A 311 -6.73 9.55 1.73
N VAL A 312 -5.74 9.63 0.85
CA VAL A 312 -5.77 10.49 -0.34
C VAL A 312 -6.29 9.74 -1.56
N ASP A 313 -5.66 8.63 -1.92
CA ASP A 313 -6.00 7.93 -3.17
C ASP A 313 -7.36 7.22 -3.09
N LEU A 314 -7.71 6.71 -1.91
CA LEU A 314 -8.94 5.95 -1.70
C LEU A 314 -10.04 6.77 -1.01
N LEU A 315 -9.91 7.07 0.28
CA LEU A 315 -10.99 7.68 1.06
C LEU A 315 -11.36 9.07 0.52
N ALA A 316 -10.39 9.96 0.27
CA ALA A 316 -10.71 11.28 -0.27
C ALA A 316 -11.36 11.17 -1.66
N THR A 317 -10.85 10.30 -2.55
CA THR A 317 -11.45 10.06 -3.88
C THR A 317 -12.90 9.57 -3.78
N GLU A 318 -13.21 8.69 -2.83
CA GLU A 318 -14.56 8.13 -2.64
C GLU A 318 -15.52 9.13 -2.00
N PHE A 319 -15.12 9.78 -0.90
CA PHE A 319 -15.95 10.74 -0.18
C PHE A 319 -16.17 12.04 -0.94
N MET A 320 -15.23 12.46 -1.79
CA MET A 320 -15.39 13.63 -2.66
C MET A 320 -16.05 13.28 -4.00
N GLY A 321 -16.40 12.01 -4.24
CA GLY A 321 -17.11 11.56 -5.43
C GLY A 321 -18.60 11.95 -5.42
N SER A 322 -19.17 12.14 -6.62
CA SER A 322 -20.56 12.56 -6.81
C SER A 322 -21.59 11.61 -6.16
N MET A 323 -21.30 10.31 -6.10
CA MET A 323 -22.17 9.32 -5.43
C MET A 323 -22.37 9.60 -3.94
N LEU A 324 -21.30 9.85 -3.18
CA LEU A 324 -21.41 10.09 -1.73
C LEU A 324 -21.91 11.51 -1.46
N GLN A 325 -21.42 12.50 -2.22
CA GLN A 325 -21.85 13.89 -2.08
C GLN A 325 -23.34 14.09 -2.40
N GLY A 326 -23.95 13.19 -3.20
CA GLY A 326 -25.38 13.21 -3.48
C GLY A 326 -26.28 12.73 -2.34
N SER A 327 -25.74 12.10 -1.28
CA SER A 327 -26.57 11.57 -0.18
C SER A 327 -25.83 11.46 1.15
N ILE A 328 -26.13 12.38 2.07
CA ILE A 328 -25.58 12.38 3.44
C ILE A 328 -25.87 11.06 4.18
N LYS A 329 -27.07 10.50 4.02
CA LYS A 329 -27.43 9.21 4.64
C LYS A 329 -26.52 8.08 4.16
N PHE A 330 -26.12 8.10 2.89
CA PHE A 330 -25.23 7.09 2.32
C PHE A 330 -23.77 7.35 2.72
N GLN A 331 -23.35 8.62 2.74
CA GLN A 331 -22.04 9.04 3.23
C GLN A 331 -21.79 8.61 4.68
N ILE A 332 -22.77 8.76 5.57
CA ILE A 332 -22.67 8.32 6.98
C ILE A 332 -22.47 6.79 7.05
N LYS A 333 -23.16 6.00 6.21
CA LYS A 333 -22.98 4.54 6.18
C LYS A 333 -21.57 4.15 5.74
N CYS A 334 -21.03 4.82 4.72
CA CYS A 334 -19.67 4.59 4.25
C CYS A 334 -18.63 4.99 5.30
N PHE A 335 -18.86 6.11 6.00
CA PHE A 335 -17.98 6.56 7.08
C PHE A 335 -18.00 5.61 8.28
N ALA A 336 -19.18 5.14 8.68
CA ALA A 336 -19.32 4.12 9.70
C ALA A 336 -18.61 2.81 9.32
N ALA A 337 -18.68 2.40 8.05
CA ALA A 337 -17.95 1.24 7.55
C ALA A 337 -16.42 1.44 7.64
N ALA A 338 -15.91 2.59 7.22
CA ALA A 338 -14.49 2.93 7.33
C ALA A 338 -14.00 2.96 8.79
N LEU A 339 -14.75 3.57 9.70
CA LEU A 339 -14.43 3.57 11.14
C LEU A 339 -14.46 2.17 11.74
N LEU A 340 -15.46 1.37 11.38
CA LEU A 340 -15.57 -0.02 11.83
C LEU A 340 -14.36 -0.84 11.38
N SER A 341 -13.92 -0.70 10.12
CA SER A 341 -12.70 -1.37 9.65
C SER A 341 -11.46 -0.93 10.40
N CYS A 342 -11.27 0.37 10.67
CA CYS A 342 -10.13 0.84 11.47
C CYS A 342 -10.15 0.20 12.88
N ALA A 343 -11.32 0.15 13.52
CA ALA A 343 -11.47 -0.47 14.84
C ALA A 343 -11.16 -1.98 14.81
N ILE A 344 -11.62 -2.70 13.78
CA ILE A 344 -11.29 -4.12 13.61
C ILE A 344 -9.79 -4.30 13.40
N MET A 345 -9.16 -3.49 12.56
CA MET A 345 -7.72 -3.57 12.33
C MET A 345 -6.91 -3.28 13.59
N SER A 346 -7.34 -2.34 14.44
CA SER A 346 -6.73 -2.10 15.76
C SER A 346 -6.86 -3.29 16.70
N VAL A 347 -7.97 -4.01 16.67
CA VAL A 347 -8.13 -5.24 17.46
C VAL A 347 -7.21 -6.33 16.92
N VAL A 348 -7.14 -6.51 15.60
CA VAL A 348 -6.28 -7.50 14.94
C VAL A 348 -4.80 -7.23 15.24
N ALA A 349 -4.38 -5.96 15.19
CA ALA A 349 -3.00 -5.56 15.47
C ALA A 349 -2.53 -5.92 16.88
N LYS A 350 -3.44 -6.04 17.87
CA LYS A 350 -3.08 -6.49 19.22
C LYS A 350 -2.58 -7.93 19.28
N TRP A 351 -2.95 -8.75 18.29
CA TRP A 351 -2.61 -10.17 18.23
C TRP A 351 -1.57 -10.48 17.16
N ALA A 352 -1.16 -9.47 16.38
CA ALA A 352 -0.15 -9.57 15.32
C ALA A 352 1.25 -9.44 15.94
#